data_AF-A0A2V2S0L7-F1
#
_entry.id   AF-A0A2V2S0L7-F1
#
_cell.length_a   1.000
_cell.length_b   1.000
_cell.length_c   1.000
_cell.angle_alpha   90.00
_cell.angle_beta   90.00
_cell.angle_gamma   90.00
#
_symmetry.space_group_name_H-M   'P 1'
#
loop_
_entity.id
_entity.type
_entity.pdbx_description
1 polymer ?
#
loop_
_entity_poly.entity_id
_entity_poly.type
_entity_poly.pdbx_seq_one_letter_code
_entity_poly.pdbx_strand_id
1 'polypeptide(L)'
;IVPSEVLLRPGQSVSFSARSIDANGLPVEDIKEKLKWASFIPPTARVKSTMKATFNAEGVLVADNETKPSAGAFEATYGDLKGYIRGRVLAYLPLKQDFESFTLTETNSEGTLFAYPPLPWIGARFKFEVRDKDANKVLAKTTDNGFFRRATVFIGAPTARNYTIEADVMSDGNRRKMSEIGLVNQRYIIVLKGNDQKLEINSNQDRLRVDQDFKWQPKTWYRLKARVDTTPDGAGVVRAKAWKKSDPEPDAWTLEVPHKTAHQNGSPGLFGFSPQDMAVYVDNIEVTAN
;
A
#
# COMPACT_ATOMS: atom_id res chain seq x y z
N ILE A 1 -10.85 12.17 -21.03
CA ILE A 1 -9.43 11.83 -21.31
C ILE A 1 -9.24 10.33 -21.14
N VAL A 2 -8.52 9.68 -22.04
CA VAL A 2 -8.21 8.25 -21.98
C VAL A 2 -6.69 8.04 -22.13
N PRO A 3 -6.03 7.32 -21.21
CA PRO A 3 -6.58 6.78 -19.97
C PRO A 3 -6.90 7.88 -18.94
N SER A 4 -7.90 7.64 -18.08
CA SER A 4 -8.23 8.54 -16.95
C SER A 4 -7.32 8.33 -15.74
N GLU A 5 -6.64 7.19 -15.68
CA GLU A 5 -5.73 6.82 -14.60
C GLU A 5 -4.44 6.22 -15.14
N VAL A 6 -3.32 6.58 -14.52
CA VAL A 6 -2.01 6.07 -14.93
C VAL A 6 -1.16 5.63 -13.73
N LEU A 7 -0.39 4.58 -13.93
CA LEU A 7 0.66 4.15 -13.01
C LEU A 7 1.97 4.09 -13.80
N LEU A 8 2.89 4.98 -13.47
CA LEU A 8 4.19 5.10 -14.12
C LEU A 8 5.31 4.68 -13.17
N ARG A 9 6.39 4.16 -13.74
CA ARG A 9 7.70 4.07 -13.09
C ARG A 9 8.49 5.35 -13.34
N PRO A 10 9.54 5.63 -12.54
CA PRO A 10 10.44 6.74 -12.82
C PRO A 10 10.95 6.71 -14.26
N GLY A 11 10.90 7.85 -14.95
CA GLY A 11 11.31 8.00 -16.35
C GLY A 11 10.34 7.45 -17.40
N GLN A 12 9.25 6.77 -17.02
CA GLN A 12 8.26 6.32 -17.99
C GLN A 12 7.40 7.48 -18.50
N SER A 13 6.90 7.31 -19.72
CA SER A 13 6.01 8.25 -20.36
C SER A 13 4.72 7.58 -20.83
N VAL A 14 3.67 8.39 -20.99
CA VAL A 14 2.37 7.93 -21.50
C VAL A 14 1.68 9.04 -22.30
N SER A 15 1.06 8.64 -23.41
CA SER A 15 0.24 9.51 -24.26
C SER A 15 -1.24 9.36 -23.92
N PHE A 16 -2.00 10.41 -24.20
CA PHE A 16 -3.43 10.46 -23.94
C PHE A 16 -4.20 10.77 -25.22
N SER A 17 -5.44 10.28 -25.26
CA SER A 17 -6.45 10.72 -26.21
C SER A 17 -7.54 11.49 -25.47
N ALA A 18 -8.17 12.43 -26.16
CA ALA A 18 -9.28 13.21 -25.63
C ALA A 18 -10.51 13.05 -26.51
N ARG A 19 -11.65 12.98 -25.84
CA ARG A 19 -12.98 12.93 -26.45
C ARG A 19 -13.86 13.91 -25.72
N SER A 20 -14.64 14.69 -26.45
CA SER A 20 -15.76 15.43 -25.86
C SER A 20 -16.89 14.45 -25.53
N ILE A 21 -17.72 14.85 -24.58
CA ILE A 21 -18.89 14.07 -24.16
C ILE A 21 -20.13 14.96 -24.16
N ASP A 22 -21.29 14.37 -24.43
CA ASP A 22 -22.57 15.04 -24.29
C ASP A 22 -23.02 15.11 -22.82
N ALA A 23 -24.21 15.68 -22.58
CA ALA A 23 -24.79 15.78 -21.24
C ALA A 23 -25.09 14.41 -20.58
N ASN A 24 -25.14 13.32 -21.36
CA ASN A 24 -25.33 11.96 -20.87
C ASN A 24 -24.01 11.22 -20.63
N GLY A 25 -22.87 11.87 -20.90
CA GLY A 25 -21.54 11.27 -20.79
C GLY A 25 -21.16 10.39 -21.98
N LEU A 26 -21.88 10.46 -23.10
CA LEU A 26 -21.58 9.70 -24.31
C LEU A 26 -20.52 10.42 -25.15
N PRO A 27 -19.52 9.71 -25.70
CA PRO A 27 -18.52 10.31 -26.58
C PRO A 27 -19.17 10.94 -27.81
N VAL A 28 -18.79 12.18 -28.12
CA VAL A 28 -19.29 12.91 -29.30
C VAL A 28 -18.24 12.93 -30.40
N GLU A 29 -17.04 13.44 -30.11
CA GLU A 29 -15.94 13.55 -31.06
C GLU A 29 -14.57 13.37 -30.40
N ASP A 30 -13.59 12.90 -31.17
CA ASP A 30 -12.19 12.89 -30.78
C ASP A 30 -11.61 14.31 -30.93
N ILE A 31 -11.00 14.82 -29.85
CA ILE A 31 -10.28 16.09 -29.86
C ILE A 31 -8.87 15.83 -30.36
N LYS A 32 -8.51 16.43 -31.49
CA LYS A 32 -7.21 16.21 -32.17
C LYS A 32 -6.20 17.32 -31.89
N GLU A 33 -6.66 18.45 -31.38
CA GLU A 33 -5.84 19.60 -31.04
C GLU A 33 -5.05 19.39 -29.75
N LYS A 34 -3.99 20.18 -29.58
CA LYS A 34 -3.18 20.17 -28.36
C LYS A 34 -3.98 20.70 -27.17
N LEU A 35 -4.04 19.90 -26.12
CA LEU A 35 -4.63 20.27 -24.84
C LEU A 35 -3.65 21.10 -24.01
N LYS A 36 -4.17 22.03 -23.21
CA LYS A 36 -3.39 22.72 -22.18
C LYS A 36 -3.45 21.90 -20.90
N TRP A 37 -2.30 21.50 -20.38
CA TRP A 37 -2.18 20.69 -19.18
C TRP A 37 -1.67 21.49 -17.99
N ALA A 38 -2.27 21.29 -16.83
CA ALA A 38 -1.81 21.86 -15.56
C ALA A 38 -1.96 20.85 -14.42
N SER A 39 -1.05 20.90 -13.45
CA SER A 39 -1.21 20.18 -12.18
C SER A 39 -2.49 20.64 -11.49
N PHE A 40 -3.29 19.70 -11.01
CA PHE A 40 -4.59 19.96 -10.40
C PHE A 40 -4.67 19.37 -9.00
N ILE A 41 -5.01 20.22 -8.03
CA ILE A 41 -5.36 19.81 -6.67
C ILE A 41 -6.85 20.08 -6.50
N PRO A 42 -7.69 19.03 -6.36
CA PRO A 42 -9.12 19.22 -6.17
C PRO A 42 -9.40 20.15 -4.98
N PRO A 43 -10.36 21.09 -5.07
CA PRO A 43 -10.65 22.04 -3.98
C PRO A 43 -10.99 21.35 -2.64
N THR A 44 -11.57 20.15 -2.70
CA THR A 44 -11.97 19.35 -1.53
C THR A 44 -10.90 18.34 -1.10
N ALA A 45 -9.70 18.38 -1.68
CA ALA A 45 -8.62 17.46 -1.35
C ALA A 45 -8.08 17.72 0.06
N ARG A 46 -8.31 16.77 0.98
CA ARG A 46 -7.70 16.79 2.32
C ARG A 46 -6.18 16.57 2.29
N VAL A 47 -5.68 15.85 1.28
CA VAL A 47 -4.25 15.68 1.04
C VAL A 47 -3.90 16.44 -0.21
N LYS A 48 -3.11 17.50 -0.06
CA LYS A 48 -2.63 18.32 -1.16
C LYS A 48 -1.29 17.78 -1.61
N SER A 49 -1.25 17.14 -2.78
CA SER A 49 -0.01 16.67 -3.37
C SER A 49 -0.05 16.77 -4.89
N THR A 50 1.14 16.81 -5.48
CA THR A 50 1.34 16.77 -6.92
C THR A 50 2.08 15.50 -7.30
N MET A 51 1.75 14.97 -8.48
CA MET A 51 2.50 13.88 -9.09
C MET A 51 3.84 14.45 -9.60
N LYS A 52 4.92 13.71 -9.38
CA LYS A 52 6.26 14.02 -9.91
C LYS A 52 6.35 13.61 -11.38
N ALA A 53 5.64 14.35 -12.21
CA ALA A 53 5.57 14.15 -13.64
C ALA A 53 5.17 15.48 -14.32
N THR A 54 5.56 15.65 -15.57
CA THR A 54 5.24 16.85 -16.35
C THR A 54 4.83 16.50 -17.77
N PHE A 55 3.99 17.33 -18.38
CA PHE A 55 3.64 17.20 -19.79
C PHE A 55 4.69 17.90 -20.66
N ASN A 56 5.20 17.20 -21.67
CA ASN A 56 6.11 17.80 -22.67
C ASN A 56 5.34 18.60 -23.74
N ALA A 57 6.07 19.19 -24.69
CA ALA A 57 5.49 20.02 -25.76
C ALA A 57 4.56 19.24 -26.73
N GLU A 58 4.67 17.92 -26.72
CA GLU A 58 3.86 16.98 -27.50
C GLU A 58 2.60 16.50 -26.74
N GLY A 59 2.41 16.91 -25.49
CA GLY A 59 1.26 16.47 -24.67
C GLY A 59 1.41 15.06 -24.11
N VAL A 60 2.64 14.56 -24.02
CA VAL A 60 2.99 13.29 -23.37
C VAL A 60 3.37 13.56 -21.92
N LEU A 61 2.77 12.82 -20.98
CA LEU A 61 3.16 12.89 -19.57
C LEU A 61 4.44 12.08 -19.37
N VAL A 62 5.45 12.68 -18.76
CA VAL A 62 6.74 12.08 -18.45
C VAL A 62 6.93 12.10 -16.94
N ALA A 63 7.11 10.92 -16.33
CA ALA A 63 7.43 10.79 -14.92
C ALA A 63 8.88 11.19 -14.65
N ASP A 64 9.12 11.89 -13.53
CA ASP A 64 10.46 12.25 -13.09
C ASP A 64 11.28 10.97 -12.81
N ASN A 65 12.61 11.09 -12.82
CA ASN A 65 13.52 9.97 -12.49
C ASN A 65 13.65 9.72 -10.98
N GLU A 66 13.00 10.53 -10.13
CA GLU A 66 13.00 10.34 -8.68
C GLU A 66 12.35 9.00 -8.30
N THR A 67 12.96 8.27 -7.38
CA THR A 67 12.44 6.99 -6.87
C THR A 67 11.44 7.17 -5.71
N LYS A 68 11.22 8.40 -5.25
CA LYS A 68 10.24 8.71 -4.21
C LYS A 68 8.81 8.59 -4.79
N PRO A 69 7.93 7.77 -4.20
CA PRO A 69 6.56 7.65 -4.65
C PRO A 69 5.83 9.00 -4.66
N SER A 70 5.04 9.26 -5.70
CA SER A 70 4.23 10.47 -5.81
C SER A 70 2.88 10.20 -6.47
N ALA A 71 1.91 11.06 -6.19
CA ALA A 71 0.55 10.93 -6.71
C ALA A 71 -0.10 12.31 -6.81
N GLY A 72 -0.98 12.47 -7.79
CA GLY A 72 -1.69 13.71 -8.03
C GLY A 72 -2.64 13.62 -9.21
N ALA A 73 -3.18 14.77 -9.60
CA ALA A 73 -4.08 14.91 -10.74
C ALA A 73 -3.58 16.01 -11.69
N PHE A 74 -4.04 15.93 -12.93
CA PHE A 74 -3.85 16.98 -13.93
C PHE A 74 -5.21 17.36 -14.53
N GLU A 75 -5.35 18.65 -14.83
CA GLU A 75 -6.46 19.22 -15.61
C GLU A 75 -5.95 19.45 -17.04
N ALA A 76 -6.71 18.93 -18.01
CA ALA A 76 -6.60 19.26 -19.43
C ALA A 76 -7.71 20.25 -19.79
N THR A 77 -7.36 21.29 -20.54
CA THR A 77 -8.30 22.31 -21.01
C THR A 77 -8.32 22.36 -22.54
N TYR A 78 -9.52 22.38 -23.11
CA TYR A 78 -9.80 22.60 -24.53
C TYR A 78 -11.01 23.53 -24.69
N GLY A 79 -10.79 24.78 -25.10
CA GLY A 79 -11.83 25.81 -25.02
C GLY A 79 -12.37 25.94 -23.59
N ASP A 80 -13.69 25.81 -23.43
CA ASP A 80 -14.36 25.80 -22.13
C ASP A 80 -14.46 24.41 -21.50
N LEU A 81 -14.04 23.36 -22.23
CA LEU A 81 -14.08 21.99 -21.74
C LEU A 81 -12.87 21.68 -20.85
N LYS A 82 -13.14 20.91 -19.80
CA LYS A 82 -12.15 20.43 -18.85
C LYS A 82 -12.18 18.91 -18.77
N GLY A 83 -11.01 18.30 -18.74
CA GLY A 83 -10.81 16.88 -18.52
C GLY A 83 -9.81 16.65 -17.40
N TYR A 84 -9.97 15.55 -16.66
CA TYR A 84 -9.10 15.24 -15.53
C TYR A 84 -8.48 13.86 -15.68
N ILE A 85 -7.24 13.75 -15.23
CA ILE A 85 -6.58 12.47 -14.98
C ILE A 85 -6.05 12.44 -13.57
N ARG A 86 -5.87 11.22 -13.04
CA ARG A 86 -5.06 11.00 -11.83
C ARG A 86 -3.96 10.00 -12.11
N GLY A 87 -2.85 10.13 -11.41
CA GLY A 87 -1.70 9.28 -11.66
C GLY A 87 -0.87 9.05 -10.42
N ARG A 88 -0.05 8.01 -10.50
CA ARG A 88 0.95 7.65 -9.50
C ARG A 88 2.28 7.37 -10.19
N VAL A 89 3.37 7.85 -9.60
CA VAL A 89 4.72 7.38 -9.90
C VAL A 89 5.15 6.48 -8.75
N LEU A 90 5.43 5.22 -9.04
CA LEU A 90 5.92 4.24 -8.06
C LEU A 90 7.25 3.68 -8.54
N ALA A 91 8.27 3.77 -7.69
CA ALA A 91 9.46 2.94 -7.85
C ALA A 91 9.09 1.46 -7.75
N TYR A 92 9.90 0.60 -8.35
CA TYR A 92 9.65 -0.83 -8.34
C TYR A 92 10.10 -1.46 -7.03
N LEU A 93 11.41 -1.65 -6.87
CA LEU A 93 12.10 -2.11 -5.65
C LEU A 93 13.51 -1.48 -5.68
N PRO A 94 14.14 -1.19 -4.54
CA PRO A 94 13.63 -1.37 -3.18
C PRO A 94 12.59 -0.32 -2.76
N LEU A 95 11.81 -0.62 -1.73
CA LEU A 95 10.88 0.31 -1.08
C LEU A 95 11.21 0.39 0.41
N LYS A 96 11.19 1.60 0.99
CA LYS A 96 11.39 1.82 2.42
C LYS A 96 10.42 2.86 2.96
N GLN A 97 9.86 2.62 4.14
CA GLN A 97 9.08 3.61 4.87
C GLN A 97 9.15 3.41 6.39
N ASP A 98 9.65 4.43 7.08
CA ASP A 98 9.76 4.57 8.56
C ASP A 98 8.84 5.67 9.13
N PHE A 99 8.03 6.31 8.30
CA PHE A 99 7.09 7.40 8.63
C PHE A 99 7.68 8.65 9.31
N GLU A 100 8.97 8.71 9.61
CA GLU A 100 9.54 9.78 10.43
C GLU A 100 9.48 11.16 9.78
N SER A 101 9.48 11.21 8.45
CA SER A 101 9.38 12.46 7.68
C SER A 101 7.99 13.10 7.68
N PHE A 102 6.99 12.47 8.29
CA PHE A 102 5.62 12.98 8.30
C PHE A 102 5.44 14.08 9.36
N THR A 103 4.78 15.16 8.96
CA THR A 103 4.31 16.20 9.88
C THR A 103 2.87 15.92 10.25
N LEU A 104 2.58 15.80 11.55
CA LEU A 104 1.22 15.52 12.05
C LEU A 104 0.43 16.83 12.11
N THR A 105 -0.47 17.03 11.15
CA THR A 105 -1.23 18.29 10.98
C THR A 105 -2.73 18.14 11.21
N GLU A 106 -3.21 16.91 11.31
CA GLU A 106 -4.63 16.59 11.45
C GLU A 106 -4.92 16.11 12.88
N THR A 107 -6.17 16.22 13.31
CA THR A 107 -6.63 15.72 14.62
C THR A 107 -7.82 14.80 14.40
N ASN A 108 -7.75 13.58 14.94
CA ASN A 108 -8.85 12.62 14.81
C ASN A 108 -9.97 12.91 15.84
N SER A 109 -11.05 12.12 15.82
CA SER A 109 -12.18 12.29 16.75
C SER A 109 -11.83 12.10 18.22
N GLU A 110 -10.70 11.45 18.51
CA GLU A 110 -10.20 11.19 19.86
C GLU A 110 -9.18 12.25 20.32
N GLY A 111 -8.93 13.30 19.51
CA GLY A 111 -7.97 14.35 19.83
C GLY A 111 -6.51 13.99 19.57
N THR A 112 -6.24 12.85 18.93
CA THR A 112 -4.88 12.41 18.58
C THR A 112 -4.41 13.09 17.30
N LEU A 113 -3.21 13.68 17.34
CA LEU A 113 -2.57 14.24 16.15
C LEU A 113 -2.14 13.12 15.20
N PHE A 114 -2.36 13.35 13.90
CA PHE A 114 -2.01 12.40 12.87
C PHE A 114 -1.67 13.07 11.53
N ALA A 115 -1.12 12.27 10.62
CA ALA A 115 -1.00 12.59 9.20
C ALA A 115 -1.64 11.49 8.35
N TYR A 116 -2.16 11.86 7.18
CA TYR A 116 -2.65 10.86 6.24
C TYR A 116 -1.49 9.99 5.73
N PRO A 117 -1.71 8.68 5.50
CA PRO A 117 -0.71 7.80 4.89
C PRO A 117 -0.26 8.30 3.51
N PRO A 118 0.89 7.80 2.98
CA PRO A 118 1.36 8.17 1.64
C PRO A 118 0.25 8.09 0.59
N LEU A 119 -0.03 9.19 -0.11
CA LEU A 119 -1.10 9.23 -1.11
C LEU A 119 -1.01 8.14 -2.20
N PRO A 120 0.18 7.70 -2.66
CA PRO A 120 0.29 6.64 -3.66
C PRO A 120 -0.21 5.26 -3.20
N TRP A 121 -0.37 5.03 -1.89
CA TRP A 121 -0.79 3.76 -1.32
C TRP A 121 -2.29 3.52 -1.52
N ILE A 122 -2.63 2.37 -2.10
CA ILE A 122 -4.03 2.00 -2.33
C ILE A 122 -4.61 1.41 -1.05
N GLY A 123 -5.78 1.90 -0.62
CA GLY A 123 -6.53 1.30 0.48
C GLY A 123 -6.10 1.74 1.88
N ALA A 124 -5.09 2.62 2.01
CA ALA A 124 -4.62 3.13 3.30
C ALA A 124 -5.54 4.21 3.89
N ARG A 125 -5.98 5.15 3.05
CA ARG A 125 -6.74 6.34 3.48
C ARG A 125 -8.04 5.94 4.19
N PHE A 126 -8.38 6.68 5.25
CA PHE A 126 -9.52 6.45 6.14
C PHE A 126 -9.46 5.16 6.99
N LYS A 127 -8.46 4.30 6.76
CA LYS A 127 -8.28 3.04 7.50
C LYS A 127 -7.00 3.04 8.33
N PHE A 128 -6.05 3.90 7.97
CA PHE A 128 -4.77 4.08 8.64
C PHE A 128 -4.43 5.56 8.77
N GLU A 129 -3.65 5.85 9.79
CA GLU A 129 -3.15 7.17 10.14
C GLU A 129 -1.69 7.04 10.58
N VAL A 130 -0.85 7.99 10.20
CA VAL A 130 0.49 8.10 10.78
C VAL A 130 0.35 8.85 12.10
N ARG A 131 0.78 8.26 13.22
CA ARG A 131 0.64 8.82 14.58
C ARG A 131 1.95 8.68 15.34
N ASP A 132 2.15 9.53 16.34
CA ASP A 132 3.22 9.32 17.32
C ASP A 132 2.92 8.11 18.21
N LYS A 133 3.93 7.27 18.43
CA LYS A 133 3.91 6.14 19.33
C LYS A 133 5.32 5.85 19.84
N ASP A 134 5.50 5.88 21.15
CA ASP A 134 6.77 5.54 21.82
C ASP A 134 7.96 6.32 21.22
N ALA A 135 7.76 7.64 20.99
CA ALA A 135 8.70 8.57 20.38
C ALA A 135 9.06 8.35 18.89
N ASN A 136 8.37 7.43 18.20
CA ASN A 136 8.46 7.24 16.74
C ASN A 136 7.12 7.57 16.07
N LYS A 137 7.13 7.84 14.77
CA LYS A 137 5.92 7.89 13.94
C LYS A 137 5.66 6.52 13.35
N VAL A 138 4.44 6.03 13.52
CA VAL A 138 4.04 4.70 13.06
C VAL A 138 2.73 4.78 12.29
N LEU A 139 2.50 3.81 11.40
CA LEU A 139 1.22 3.65 10.75
C LEU A 139 0.26 2.87 11.65
N ALA A 140 -0.70 3.57 12.24
CA ALA A 140 -1.75 3.01 13.06
C ALA A 140 -2.99 2.71 12.23
N LYS A 141 -3.54 1.50 12.36
CA LYS A 141 -4.87 1.18 11.83
C LYS A 141 -5.95 1.79 12.71
N THR A 142 -6.86 2.54 12.12
CA THR A 142 -7.98 3.16 12.82
C THR A 142 -9.07 2.14 13.18
N THR A 143 -9.83 2.48 14.22
CA THR A 143 -10.95 1.70 14.76
C THR A 143 -12.27 2.46 14.75
N ASP A 144 -12.23 3.75 14.36
CA ASP A 144 -13.34 4.71 14.37
C ASP A 144 -14.52 4.27 13.49
N ASN A 145 -14.24 3.48 12.45
CA ASN A 145 -15.25 2.96 11.54
C ASN A 145 -15.29 1.43 11.54
N GLY A 146 -16.37 0.87 12.11
CA GLY A 146 -16.63 -0.56 12.16
C GLY A 146 -16.63 -1.27 10.79
N PHE A 147 -17.02 -0.57 9.71
CA PHE A 147 -16.97 -1.11 8.35
C PHE A 147 -15.54 -1.32 7.84
N PHE A 148 -14.56 -0.64 8.44
CA PHE A 148 -13.13 -0.74 8.10
C PHE A 148 -12.33 -1.52 9.13
N ARG A 149 -12.98 -2.40 9.90
CA ARG A 149 -12.29 -3.32 10.82
C ARG A 149 -11.25 -4.17 10.11
N ARG A 150 -11.49 -4.57 8.85
CA ARG A 150 -10.51 -5.24 7.99
C ARG A 150 -10.00 -4.27 6.93
N ALA A 151 -8.69 -4.21 6.75
CA ALA A 151 -8.05 -3.36 5.77
C ALA A 151 -6.86 -4.05 5.12
N THR A 152 -6.72 -3.82 3.82
CA THR A 152 -5.57 -4.24 3.01
C THR A 152 -5.06 -3.01 2.29
N VAL A 153 -3.74 -2.82 2.33
CA VAL A 153 -3.04 -1.69 1.71
C VAL A 153 -2.04 -2.23 0.70
N PHE A 154 -1.97 -1.62 -0.48
CA PHE A 154 -0.94 -1.93 -1.48
C PHE A 154 0.00 -0.74 -1.64
N ILE A 155 1.29 -1.00 -1.48
CA ILE A 155 2.33 0.04 -1.38
C ILE A 155 3.28 0.08 -2.59
N GLY A 156 3.17 -0.88 -3.51
CA GLY A 156 4.09 -1.01 -4.65
C GLY A 156 3.40 -1.42 -5.95
N ALA A 157 4.19 -1.87 -6.90
CA ALA A 157 3.71 -2.23 -8.23
C ALA A 157 2.92 -3.56 -8.20
N PRO A 158 1.77 -3.67 -8.88
CA PRO A 158 1.02 -4.93 -8.97
C PRO A 158 1.78 -6.04 -9.71
N THR A 159 2.79 -5.67 -10.50
CA THR A 159 3.68 -6.58 -11.22
C THR A 159 4.93 -6.97 -10.43
N ALA A 160 5.06 -6.54 -9.17
CA ALA A 160 6.18 -6.91 -8.31
C ALA A 160 6.27 -8.44 -8.15
N ARG A 161 7.49 -8.96 -8.21
CA ARG A 161 7.81 -10.39 -8.10
C ARG A 161 9.22 -10.58 -7.54
N ASN A 162 9.48 -11.75 -6.99
CA ASN A 162 10.77 -12.17 -6.44
C ASN A 162 11.30 -11.16 -5.42
N TYR A 163 10.49 -10.88 -4.40
CA TYR A 163 10.83 -9.91 -3.36
C TYR A 163 10.52 -10.43 -1.96
N THR A 164 11.26 -9.86 -1.02
CA THR A 164 11.08 -10.01 0.41
C THR A 164 10.46 -8.72 0.94
N ILE A 165 9.46 -8.86 1.81
CA ILE A 165 8.88 -7.76 2.56
C ILE A 165 9.05 -8.03 4.05
N GLU A 166 9.43 -7.00 4.78
CA GLU A 166 9.51 -7.03 6.23
C GLU A 166 9.04 -5.70 6.83
N ALA A 167 8.49 -5.78 8.04
CA ALA A 167 8.08 -4.61 8.81
C ALA A 167 8.04 -4.95 10.29
N ASP A 168 8.13 -3.91 11.11
CA ASP A 168 7.82 -4.01 12.53
C ASP A 168 6.32 -3.90 12.71
N VAL A 169 5.75 -4.81 13.50
CA VAL A 169 4.32 -4.90 13.73
C VAL A 169 4.00 -5.03 15.21
N MET A 170 2.87 -4.46 15.62
CA MET A 170 2.36 -4.54 17.00
C MET A 170 0.84 -4.57 16.99
N SER A 171 0.24 -5.34 17.90
CA SER A 171 -1.17 -5.17 18.28
C SER A 171 -1.26 -4.43 19.61
N ASP A 172 -2.20 -3.49 19.72
CA ASP A 172 -2.62 -2.96 21.01
C ASP A 172 -3.49 -3.99 21.77
N GLY A 173 -4.02 -3.58 22.92
CA GLY A 173 -4.99 -4.30 23.72
C GLY A 173 -4.37 -5.11 24.84
N ASN A 174 -4.92 -6.30 25.08
CA ASN A 174 -4.48 -7.21 26.12
C ASN A 174 -4.57 -8.67 25.64
N ARG A 175 -4.12 -9.63 26.45
CA ARG A 175 -4.05 -11.06 26.08
C ARG A 175 -5.37 -11.69 25.60
N ARG A 176 -6.53 -11.10 25.93
CA ARG A 176 -7.87 -11.57 25.50
C ARG A 176 -8.45 -10.74 24.35
N LYS A 177 -7.85 -9.59 24.04
CA LYS A 177 -8.29 -8.61 23.05
C LYS A 177 -7.10 -8.17 22.22
N MET A 178 -6.64 -9.04 21.32
CA MET A 178 -5.65 -8.70 20.32
C MET A 178 -6.29 -8.66 18.93
N SER A 179 -5.75 -7.77 18.11
CA SER A 179 -6.07 -7.64 16.70
C SER A 179 -5.05 -8.42 15.86
N GLU A 180 -5.26 -8.45 14.55
CA GLU A 180 -4.41 -9.16 13.61
C GLU A 180 -3.69 -8.15 12.71
N ILE A 181 -2.42 -8.39 12.46
CA ILE A 181 -1.57 -7.54 11.63
C ILE A 181 -0.69 -8.41 10.75
N GLY A 182 -0.47 -7.96 9.52
CA GLY A 182 0.23 -8.76 8.54
C GLY A 182 0.79 -8.00 7.37
N LEU A 183 1.48 -8.75 6.51
CA LEU A 183 2.07 -8.31 5.26
C LEU A 183 1.39 -9.00 4.09
N VAL A 184 1.41 -8.35 2.94
CA VAL A 184 1.02 -8.96 1.67
C VAL A 184 2.29 -9.16 0.84
N ASN A 185 2.60 -10.41 0.51
CA ASN A 185 3.67 -10.77 -0.41
C ASN A 185 3.07 -11.58 -1.58
N GLN A 186 3.17 -11.09 -2.82
CA GLN A 186 2.67 -11.73 -4.04
C GLN A 186 1.25 -12.35 -3.88
N ARG A 187 0.28 -11.57 -3.38
CA ARG A 187 -1.12 -11.98 -3.16
C ARG A 187 -1.35 -13.03 -2.05
N TYR A 188 -0.30 -13.38 -1.30
CA TYR A 188 -0.40 -14.07 -0.02
C TYR A 188 -0.50 -13.05 1.10
N ILE A 189 -1.37 -13.31 2.06
CA ILE A 189 -1.45 -12.59 3.32
C ILE A 189 -0.70 -13.41 4.36
N ILE A 190 0.31 -12.79 4.97
CA ILE A 190 1.10 -13.34 6.07
C ILE A 190 0.68 -12.57 7.31
N VAL A 191 -0.01 -13.21 8.23
CA VAL A 191 -0.68 -12.52 9.34
C VAL A 191 -0.33 -13.15 10.68
N LEU A 192 -0.02 -12.29 11.65
CA LEU A 192 0.00 -12.63 13.07
C LEU A 192 -1.44 -12.55 13.60
N LYS A 193 -1.98 -13.72 13.94
CA LYS A 193 -3.31 -13.86 14.51
C LYS A 193 -3.23 -13.55 16.01
N GLY A 194 -3.90 -12.48 16.43
CA GLY A 194 -3.88 -11.98 17.81
C GLY A 194 -4.31 -13.02 18.84
N ASN A 195 -5.62 -13.24 18.97
CA ASN A 195 -6.14 -14.15 20.01
C ASN A 195 -5.91 -15.63 19.68
N ASP A 196 -5.90 -16.00 18.40
CA ASP A 196 -5.62 -17.39 18.00
C ASP A 196 -4.15 -17.76 18.26
N GLN A 197 -3.26 -16.76 18.38
CA GLN A 197 -1.84 -16.93 18.66
C GLN A 197 -1.16 -17.84 17.63
N LYS A 198 -1.27 -17.43 16.36
CA LYS A 198 -0.76 -18.17 15.20
C LYS A 198 -0.07 -17.24 14.22
N LEU A 199 0.93 -17.76 13.52
CA LEU A 199 1.40 -17.20 12.25
C LEU A 199 0.68 -17.95 11.13
N GLU A 200 -0.04 -17.22 10.27
CA GLU A 200 -0.83 -17.79 9.18
C GLU A 200 -0.35 -17.23 7.83
N ILE A 201 -0.20 -18.12 6.84
CA ILE A 201 -0.11 -17.78 5.42
C ILE A 201 -1.42 -18.18 4.76
N ASN A 202 -2.10 -17.23 4.13
CA ASN A 202 -3.30 -17.52 3.34
C ASN A 202 -3.33 -16.78 2.00
N SER A 203 -4.09 -17.32 1.03
CA SER A 203 -4.44 -16.63 -0.21
C SER A 203 -5.84 -17.05 -0.64
N ASN A 204 -6.82 -16.25 -0.23
CA ASN A 204 -8.21 -16.68 -0.03
C ASN A 204 -8.26 -17.83 1.00
N GLN A 205 -8.89 -17.58 2.14
CA GLN A 205 -8.91 -18.47 3.29
C GLN A 205 -9.52 -19.85 2.98
N ASP A 206 -10.39 -19.94 1.96
CA ASP A 206 -11.02 -21.20 1.54
C ASP A 206 -10.16 -21.97 0.51
N ARG A 207 -9.11 -21.34 -0.05
CA ARG A 207 -8.26 -21.93 -1.09
C ARG A 207 -6.89 -22.35 -0.58
N LEU A 208 -6.21 -21.45 0.14
CA LEU A 208 -4.92 -21.72 0.76
C LEU A 208 -4.92 -21.05 2.13
N ARG A 209 -4.75 -21.87 3.17
CA ARG A 209 -4.62 -21.43 4.55
C ARG A 209 -3.78 -22.44 5.31
N VAL A 210 -2.58 -22.03 5.71
CA VAL A 210 -1.68 -22.84 6.52
C VAL A 210 -1.21 -21.97 7.67
N ASP A 211 -1.21 -22.54 8.88
CA ASP A 211 -0.83 -21.84 10.08
C ASP A 211 0.06 -22.69 11.00
N GLN A 212 0.78 -22.00 11.87
CA GLN A 212 1.56 -22.60 12.95
C GLN A 212 1.37 -21.79 14.23
N ASP A 213 1.40 -22.48 15.37
CA ASP A 213 1.38 -21.83 16.69
C ASP A 213 2.52 -20.82 16.82
N PHE A 214 2.17 -19.59 17.16
CA PHE A 214 3.12 -18.51 17.39
C PHE A 214 2.63 -17.64 18.53
N LYS A 215 3.23 -17.80 19.71
CA LYS A 215 2.86 -17.02 20.89
C LYS A 215 3.47 -15.63 20.81
N TRP A 216 2.63 -14.60 20.86
CA TRP A 216 3.05 -13.21 20.81
C TRP A 216 2.21 -12.33 21.73
N GLN A 217 2.82 -11.23 22.17
CA GLN A 217 2.30 -10.40 23.25
C GLN A 217 1.71 -9.09 22.70
N PRO A 218 0.60 -8.59 23.28
CA PRO A 218 0.11 -7.25 22.97
C PRO A 218 1.15 -6.21 23.41
N LYS A 219 1.11 -5.02 22.81
CA LYS A 219 1.99 -3.89 23.13
C LYS A 219 3.49 -4.22 23.04
N THR A 220 3.83 -5.21 22.24
CA THR A 220 5.21 -5.63 21.99
C THR A 220 5.47 -5.61 20.49
N TRP A 221 6.60 -5.04 20.08
CA TRP A 221 7.02 -5.00 18.68
C TRP A 221 7.61 -6.34 18.24
N TYR A 222 7.14 -6.85 17.11
CA TYR A 222 7.69 -8.01 16.41
C TYR A 222 8.16 -7.57 15.03
N ARG A 223 9.26 -8.15 14.54
CA ARG A 223 9.62 -8.08 13.11
C ARG A 223 8.88 -9.23 12.42
N LEU A 224 8.11 -8.91 11.39
CA LEU A 224 7.46 -9.90 10.52
C LEU A 224 8.14 -9.84 9.15
N LYS A 225 8.52 -10.99 8.62
CA LYS A 225 9.22 -11.12 7.34
C LYS A 225 8.55 -12.19 6.49
N ALA A 226 8.33 -11.86 5.22
CA ALA A 226 7.73 -12.76 4.25
C ALA A 226 8.48 -12.74 2.92
N ARG A 227 8.68 -13.91 2.34
CA ARG A 227 9.36 -14.11 1.05
C ARG A 227 8.60 -15.13 0.22
N VAL A 228 8.53 -14.92 -1.09
CA VAL A 228 8.00 -15.91 -2.03
C VAL A 228 9.10 -16.23 -3.03
N ASP A 229 9.45 -17.52 -3.11
CA ASP A 229 10.37 -18.03 -4.11
C ASP A 229 9.58 -18.85 -5.12
N THR A 230 9.60 -18.42 -6.38
CA THR A 230 8.91 -19.10 -7.48
C THR A 230 9.91 -19.80 -8.38
N THR A 231 9.52 -20.95 -8.92
CA THR A 231 10.29 -21.73 -9.88
C THR A 231 9.73 -21.54 -11.30
N PRO A 232 10.52 -21.77 -12.37
CA PRO A 232 10.08 -21.56 -13.75
C PRO A 232 8.86 -22.39 -14.18
N ASP A 233 8.61 -23.53 -13.53
CA ASP A 233 7.46 -24.40 -13.75
C ASP A 233 6.16 -23.87 -13.09
N GLY A 234 6.21 -22.72 -12.41
CA GLY A 234 5.08 -22.09 -11.75
C GLY A 234 4.83 -22.55 -10.33
N ALA A 235 5.60 -23.50 -9.80
CA ALA A 235 5.58 -23.84 -8.39
C ALA A 235 6.31 -22.77 -7.56
N GLY A 236 6.22 -22.89 -6.24
CA GLY A 236 6.96 -22.01 -5.34
C GLY A 236 6.79 -22.37 -3.87
N VAL A 237 7.51 -21.66 -3.03
CA VAL A 237 7.40 -21.75 -1.57
C VAL A 237 7.17 -20.36 -1.01
N VAL A 238 6.10 -20.23 -0.22
CA VAL A 238 5.81 -19.02 0.55
C VAL A 238 6.38 -19.20 1.94
N ARG A 239 7.21 -18.25 2.37
CA ARG A 239 7.94 -18.31 3.63
C ARG A 239 7.55 -17.15 4.51
N ALA A 240 7.37 -17.42 5.79
CA ALA A 240 7.10 -16.42 6.80
C ALA A 240 7.87 -16.74 8.08
N LYS A 241 8.39 -15.69 8.71
CA LYS A 241 8.92 -15.79 10.07
C LYS A 241 8.65 -14.50 10.82
N ALA A 242 8.48 -14.64 12.12
CA ALA A 242 8.26 -13.54 13.03
C ALA A 242 9.07 -13.74 14.30
N TRP A 243 9.59 -12.66 14.86
CA TRP A 243 10.34 -12.67 16.12
C TRP A 243 10.17 -11.34 16.83
N LYS A 244 10.41 -11.30 18.15
CA LYS A 244 10.38 -10.02 18.86
C LYS A 244 11.47 -9.12 18.29
N LYS A 245 11.18 -7.84 18.10
CA LYS A 245 12.14 -6.88 17.53
C LYS A 245 13.46 -6.79 18.33
N SER A 246 13.42 -7.05 19.63
CA SER A 246 14.59 -7.06 20.53
C SER A 246 15.51 -8.27 20.34
N ASP A 247 15.02 -9.33 19.70
CA ASP A 247 15.70 -10.61 19.61
C ASP A 247 16.40 -10.71 18.23
N PRO A 248 17.49 -11.49 18.10
CA PRO A 248 18.13 -11.70 16.80
C PRO A 248 17.16 -12.37 15.81
N GLU A 249 17.32 -12.05 14.52
CA GLU A 249 16.57 -12.73 13.44
C GLU A 249 16.86 -14.24 13.48
N PRO A 250 15.83 -15.11 13.58
CA PRO A 250 16.04 -16.55 13.52
C PRO A 250 16.55 -16.98 12.14
N ASP A 251 17.48 -17.93 12.11
CA ASP A 251 17.99 -18.50 10.85
C ASP A 251 16.89 -19.23 10.07
N ALA A 252 16.10 -20.04 10.78
CA ALA A 252 15.02 -20.84 10.20
C ALA A 252 13.76 -20.01 9.93
N TRP A 253 13.05 -20.36 8.85
CA TRP A 253 11.69 -19.88 8.64
C TRP A 253 10.74 -20.58 9.59
N THR A 254 9.86 -19.81 10.24
CA THR A 254 8.82 -20.36 11.13
C THR A 254 7.84 -21.19 10.32
N LEU A 255 7.40 -20.68 9.17
CA LEU A 255 6.43 -21.34 8.31
C LEU A 255 6.89 -21.32 6.84
N GLU A 256 6.90 -22.49 6.21
CA GLU A 256 7.17 -22.67 4.79
C GLU A 256 6.03 -23.45 4.14
N VAL A 257 5.44 -22.89 3.09
CA VAL A 257 4.25 -23.43 2.43
C VAL A 257 4.56 -23.69 0.96
N PRO A 258 4.85 -24.94 0.57
CA PRO A 258 4.94 -25.32 -0.83
C PRO A 258 3.60 -25.13 -1.54
N HIS A 259 3.62 -24.49 -2.71
CA HIS A 259 2.45 -24.29 -3.54
C HIS A 259 2.73 -24.65 -5.00
N LYS A 260 2.01 -25.65 -5.51
CA LYS A 260 2.17 -26.15 -6.89
C LYS A 260 1.91 -25.11 -8.00
N THR A 261 1.08 -24.10 -7.72
CA THR A 261 0.70 -23.05 -8.66
C THR A 261 0.81 -21.70 -7.97
N ALA A 262 2.03 -21.31 -7.62
CA ALA A 262 2.27 -20.12 -6.84
C ALA A 262 1.94 -18.84 -7.62
N HIS A 263 1.48 -17.80 -6.93
CA HIS A 263 1.32 -16.47 -7.52
C HIS A 263 2.66 -15.92 -7.99
N GLN A 264 2.78 -15.66 -9.29
CA GLN A 264 4.02 -15.22 -9.94
C GLN A 264 4.31 -13.72 -9.79
N ASN A 265 3.33 -12.94 -9.31
CA ASN A 265 3.45 -11.52 -9.03
C ASN A 265 2.35 -11.05 -8.08
N GLY A 266 2.59 -9.90 -7.47
CA GLY A 266 1.61 -9.14 -6.71
C GLY A 266 2.28 -8.00 -5.96
N SER A 267 1.54 -6.93 -5.69
CA SER A 267 2.10 -5.79 -4.95
C SER A 267 2.50 -6.18 -3.53
N PRO A 268 3.61 -5.62 -3.00
CA PRO A 268 3.82 -5.57 -1.56
C PRO A 268 2.67 -4.81 -0.90
N GLY A 269 2.34 -5.18 0.31
CA GLY A 269 1.23 -4.57 1.02
C GLY A 269 1.20 -4.87 2.50
N LEU A 270 0.20 -4.28 3.16
CA LEU A 270 -0.04 -4.39 4.59
C LEU A 270 -1.46 -4.94 4.80
N PHE A 271 -1.64 -5.67 5.88
CA PHE A 271 -2.93 -6.20 6.30
C PHE A 271 -3.17 -5.85 7.76
N GLY A 272 -4.39 -5.45 8.08
CA GLY A 272 -4.80 -5.27 9.47
C GLY A 272 -6.27 -5.61 9.67
N PHE A 273 -6.56 -6.32 10.75
CA PHE A 273 -7.91 -6.67 11.16
C PHE A 273 -8.10 -6.41 12.67
N SER A 274 -8.96 -5.45 12.98
CA SER A 274 -9.26 -5.00 14.35
C SER A 274 -10.70 -5.33 14.76
N PRO A 275 -11.05 -6.62 14.96
CA PRO A 275 -12.43 -7.02 15.26
C PRO A 275 -12.94 -6.55 16.61
N GLN A 276 -12.04 -6.26 17.56
CA GLN A 276 -12.35 -5.84 18.92
C GLN A 276 -11.91 -4.41 19.20
N ASP A 277 -11.84 -3.59 18.15
CA ASP A 277 -11.52 -2.16 18.21
C ASP A 277 -10.17 -1.86 18.89
N MET A 278 -9.22 -2.79 18.80
CA MET A 278 -7.82 -2.58 19.20
C MET A 278 -6.99 -2.21 17.97
N ALA A 279 -6.27 -1.10 18.03
CA ALA A 279 -5.39 -0.66 16.95
C ALA A 279 -4.26 -1.67 16.71
N VAL A 280 -3.76 -1.69 15.48
CA VAL A 280 -2.50 -2.36 15.12
C VAL A 280 -1.58 -1.32 14.51
N TYR A 281 -0.28 -1.50 14.72
CA TYR A 281 0.74 -0.56 14.30
C TYR A 281 1.73 -1.25 13.37
N VAL A 282 2.20 -0.51 12.38
CA VAL A 282 3.25 -0.92 11.45
C VAL A 282 4.32 0.16 11.39
N ASP A 283 5.58 -0.25 11.40
CA ASP A 283 6.73 0.64 11.26
C ASP A 283 7.88 -0.05 10.49
N ASN A 284 8.88 0.71 10.05
CA ASN A 284 10.12 0.23 9.42
C ASN A 284 9.88 -0.77 8.28
N ILE A 285 9.00 -0.42 7.35
CA ILE A 285 8.66 -1.24 6.19
C ILE A 285 9.84 -1.24 5.22
N GLU A 286 10.24 -2.42 4.79
CA GLU A 286 11.25 -2.63 3.78
C GLU A 286 10.80 -3.70 2.78
N VAL A 287 11.02 -3.42 1.50
CA VAL A 287 10.77 -4.36 0.40
C VAL A 287 12.01 -4.40 -0.49
N THR A 288 12.63 -5.57 -0.60
CA THR A 288 13.88 -5.79 -1.33
C THR A 288 13.73 -6.92 -2.33
N ALA A 289 14.50 -6.88 -3.42
CA ALA A 289 14.59 -8.00 -4.33
C ALA A 289 15.23 -9.21 -3.61
N ASN A 290 14.77 -10.42 -3.96
CA ASN A 290 15.24 -11.69 -3.39
C ASN A 290 16.66 -12.07 -3.79
#